data_AF-A0A3S9N7N5-F1
#
_entry.id   AF-A0A3S9N7N5-F1
#
_cell.length_a   1.000
_cell.length_b   1.000
_cell.length_c   1.000
_cell.angle_alpha   90.00
_cell.angle_beta   90.00
_cell.angle_gamma   90.00
#
_symmetry.space_group_name_H-M   'P 1'
#
loop_
_entity.id
_entity.type
_entity.pdbx_description
1 polymer ?
#
loop_
_entity_poly.entity_id
_entity_poly.type
_entity_poly.pdbx_seq_one_letter_code
_entity_poly.pdbx_strand_id
1 'polypeptide(L)'
;MSNDLLTAGELEQITGKKRYSGQVAWFRAQFDVDVPRRGDGSIVMTKDTFEKLLQKRLGVATAAAAPLDLPRPPIYQVSGRRK
;
A
#
# COMPACT_ATOMS: atom_id res chain seq x y z
N MET A 1 -12.08 3.47 0.21
CA MET A 1 -10.72 2.98 0.57
C MET A 1 -10.14 3.98 1.56
N SER A 2 -9.95 3.57 2.81
CA SER A 2 -9.34 4.43 3.85
C SER A 2 -7.82 4.27 3.81
N ASN A 3 -7.11 5.39 3.77
CA ASN A 3 -5.64 5.41 3.84
C ASN A 3 -5.13 5.39 5.29
N ASP A 4 -5.95 4.90 6.21
CA ASP A 4 -5.60 4.83 7.62
C ASP A 4 -4.48 3.83 7.82
N LEU A 5 -3.51 4.19 8.65
CA LEU A 5 -2.45 3.29 9.07
C LEU A 5 -3.02 2.22 10.02
N LEU A 6 -2.49 1.02 9.91
CA LEU A 6 -2.72 -0.03 10.90
C LEU A 6 -2.14 0.41 12.25
N THR A 7 -2.97 0.34 13.27
CA THR A 7 -2.54 0.58 14.65
C THR A 7 -1.75 -0.60 15.18
N ALA A 8 -0.99 -0.40 16.26
CA ALA A 8 -0.25 -1.49 16.91
C ALA A 8 -1.18 -2.63 17.36
N GLY A 9 -2.35 -2.31 17.90
CA GLY A 9 -3.33 -3.31 18.32
C GLY A 9 -3.88 -4.14 17.17
N GLU A 10 -4.15 -3.52 16.02
CA GLU A 10 -4.59 -4.23 14.82
C GLU A 10 -3.47 -5.14 14.27
N LEU A 11 -2.22 -4.67 14.25
CA LEU A 11 -1.08 -5.50 13.86
C LEU A 11 -0.92 -6.72 14.77
N GLU A 12 -1.12 -6.56 16.09
CA GLU A 12 -1.10 -7.68 17.03
C GLU A 12 -2.25 -8.66 16.76
N GLN A 13 -3.46 -8.17 16.47
CA GLN A 13 -4.61 -9.02 16.15
C GLN A 13 -4.40 -9.81 14.84
N ILE A 14 -3.88 -9.15 13.81
CA ILE A 14 -3.63 -9.77 12.49
C ILE A 14 -2.53 -10.84 12.57
N THR A 15 -1.42 -10.50 13.22
CA THR A 15 -0.22 -11.36 13.22
C THR A 15 -0.20 -12.36 14.39
N GLY A 16 -0.94 -12.08 15.46
CA GLY A 16 -0.84 -12.78 16.75
C GLY A 16 0.49 -12.54 17.47
N LYS A 17 1.29 -11.54 17.07
CA LYS A 17 2.63 -11.27 17.61
C LYS A 17 2.72 -9.88 18.21
N LYS A 18 3.29 -9.78 19.42
CA LYS A 18 3.56 -8.50 20.11
C LYS A 18 4.87 -7.83 19.68
N ARG A 19 5.90 -8.64 19.38
CA ARG A 19 7.23 -8.11 19.00
C ARG A 19 7.24 -7.71 17.53
N TYR A 20 7.73 -6.51 17.22
CA TYR A 20 7.79 -5.99 15.84
C TYR A 20 8.59 -6.90 14.89
N SER A 21 9.72 -7.44 15.33
CA SER A 21 10.49 -8.40 14.52
C SER A 21 9.69 -9.66 14.19
N GLY A 22 8.85 -10.12 15.12
CA GLY A 22 7.94 -11.25 14.91
C GLY A 22 6.80 -10.93 13.94
N GLN A 23 6.27 -9.71 13.99
CA GLN A 23 5.27 -9.22 13.03
C GLN A 23 5.87 -9.17 11.61
N VAL A 24 7.08 -8.64 11.46
CA VAL A 24 7.79 -8.58 10.16
C VAL A 24 8.05 -9.99 9.61
N ALA A 25 8.54 -10.90 10.46
CA ALA A 25 8.75 -12.29 10.07
C ALA A 25 7.46 -12.98 9.63
N TRP A 26 6.33 -12.66 10.28
CA TRP A 26 5.01 -13.15 9.88
C TRP A 26 4.62 -12.64 8.49
N PHE A 27 4.82 -11.35 8.19
CA PHE A 27 4.52 -10.79 6.87
C PHE A 27 5.35 -11.43 5.76
N ARG A 28 6.66 -11.65 5.99
CA ARG A 28 7.49 -12.43 5.07
C ARG A 28 6.97 -13.84 4.88
N ALA A 29 6.61 -14.54 5.94
CA ALA A 29 6.13 -15.92 5.83
C ALA A 29 4.77 -16.05 5.13
N GLN A 30 3.87 -15.07 5.28
CA GLN A 30 2.51 -15.15 4.74
C GLN A 30 2.36 -14.55 3.34
N PHE A 31 3.14 -13.52 3.02
CA PHE A 31 2.99 -12.75 1.79
C PHE A 31 4.29 -12.63 0.98
N ASP A 32 5.42 -13.09 1.52
CA ASP A 32 6.76 -12.91 0.93
C ASP A 32 7.11 -11.43 0.64
N VAL A 33 6.73 -10.55 1.57
CA VAL A 33 6.97 -9.10 1.47
C VAL A 33 7.81 -8.63 2.64
N ASP A 34 8.78 -7.75 2.35
CA ASP A 34 9.49 -6.97 3.36
C ASP A 34 8.72 -5.68 3.66
N VAL A 35 8.22 -5.56 4.89
CA VAL A 35 7.32 -4.48 5.28
C VAL A 35 8.11 -3.21 5.67
N PRO A 36 7.65 -2.01 5.25
CA PRO A 36 8.25 -0.76 5.69
C PRO A 36 8.19 -0.58 7.21
N ARG A 37 9.28 -0.08 7.80
CA ARG A 37 9.42 0.13 9.24
C ARG A 37 9.78 1.58 9.56
N ARG A 38 9.30 2.07 10.70
CA ARG A 38 9.76 3.31 11.33
C ARG A 38 11.13 3.10 11.98
N GLY A 39 11.75 4.21 12.41
CA GLY A 39 13.02 4.18 13.14
C GLY A 39 12.95 3.43 14.48
N ASP A 40 11.76 3.29 15.06
CA ASP A 40 11.50 2.50 16.29
C ASP A 40 11.31 0.99 16.01
N GLY A 41 11.29 0.58 14.73
CA GLY A 41 11.07 -0.79 14.30
C GLY A 41 9.60 -1.20 14.12
N SER A 42 8.63 -0.33 14.44
CA SER A 42 7.21 -0.58 14.20
C SER A 42 6.88 -0.56 12.70
N ILE A 43 5.88 -1.36 12.30
CA ILE A 43 5.46 -1.48 10.89
C ILE A 43 4.63 -0.27 10.48
N VAL A 44 4.89 0.28 9.29
CA VAL A 44 4.06 1.31 8.66
C VAL A 44 3.38 0.72 7.44
N MET A 45 2.09 0.44 7.58
CA MET A 45 1.27 -0.08 6.49
C MET A 45 -0.16 0.44 6.61
N THR A 46 -0.76 0.81 5.49
CA THR A 46 -2.19 1.20 5.46
C THR A 46 -3.08 -0.03 5.47
N LYS A 47 -4.30 0.11 5.99
CA LYS A 47 -5.32 -0.95 5.97
C LYS A 47 -5.62 -1.40 4.54
N ASP A 48 -5.77 -0.45 3.62
CA ASP A 48 -5.97 -0.73 2.18
C ASP A 48 -4.84 -1.56 1.57
N THR A 49 -3.58 -1.29 1.92
CA THR A 49 -2.45 -2.10 1.45
C THR A 49 -2.53 -3.53 1.97
N PHE A 50 -2.89 -3.70 3.25
CA PHE A 50 -3.06 -5.03 3.83
C PHE A 50 -4.21 -5.81 3.17
N GLU A 51 -5.35 -5.17 2.93
CA GLU A 51 -6.48 -5.78 2.23
C GLU A 51 -6.09 -6.23 0.82
N LYS A 52 -5.31 -5.43 0.08
CA LYS A 52 -4.79 -5.81 -1.23
C LYS A 52 -3.86 -7.03 -1.17
N LEU A 53 -2.99 -7.12 -0.16
CA LEU A 53 -2.16 -8.30 0.06
C LEU A 53 -3.02 -9.54 0.33
N LEU A 54 -4.08 -9.39 1.13
CA LEU A 54 -5.01 -10.46 1.43
C LEU A 54 -5.78 -10.92 0.18
N GLN A 55 -6.31 -9.98 -0.60
CA GLN A 55 -6.99 -10.28 -1.88
C GLN A 55 -6.07 -11.01 -2.85
N LYS A 56 -4.81 -10.57 -2.97
CA LYS A 56 -3.79 -11.25 -3.79
C LYS A 56 -3.57 -12.68 -3.33
N ARG A 57 -3.43 -12.90 -2.02
CA ARG A 57 -3.24 -14.23 -1.44
C ARG A 57 -4.45 -15.15 -1.67
N LEU A 58 -5.67 -14.61 -1.56
CA LEU A 58 -6.91 -15.36 -1.77
C LEU A 58 -7.26 -15.54 -3.26
N GLY A 59 -6.50 -14.95 -4.19
CA GLY A 59 -6.80 -15.00 -5.62
C GLY A 59 -8.03 -14.18 -6.04
N VAL A 60 -8.52 -13.30 -5.15
CA VAL A 60 -9.68 -12.43 -5.40
C VAL A 60 -9.24 -11.04 -5.87
N ALA A 61 -7.93 -10.82 -6.06
CA ALA A 61 -7.39 -9.55 -6.50
C ALA A 61 -8.15 -9.04 -7.73
N THR A 62 -8.95 -8.00 -7.52
CA THR A 62 -9.63 -7.30 -8.59
C THR A 62 -8.55 -6.68 -9.45
N ALA A 63 -8.51 -7.08 -10.72
CA ALA A 63 -7.60 -6.50 -11.68
C ALA A 63 -7.68 -4.98 -11.55
N ALA A 64 -6.55 -4.32 -11.31
CA ALA A 64 -6.49 -2.87 -11.30
C ALA A 64 -7.16 -2.40 -12.59
N ALA A 65 -8.21 -1.58 -12.48
CA ALA A 65 -8.86 -1.03 -13.65
C ALA A 65 -7.77 -0.40 -14.52
N ALA A 66 -7.59 -0.93 -15.74
CA ALA A 66 -6.60 -0.42 -16.65
C ALA A 66 -6.84 1.09 -16.78
N PRO A 67 -5.78 1.94 -16.72
CA PRO A 67 -5.95 3.36 -16.95
C PRO A 67 -6.72 3.53 -18.26
N LEU A 68 -7.80 4.29 -18.23
CA LEU A 68 -8.53 4.60 -19.45
C LEU A 68 -7.53 5.24 -20.42
N ASP A 69 -7.42 4.67 -21.62
CA ASP A 69 -6.59 5.20 -22.70
C ASP A 69 -7.25 6.46 -23.26
N LEU A 70 -7.19 7.54 -22.46
CA LEU A 70 -7.73 8.83 -22.81
C LEU A 70 -6.71 9.55 -23.71
N PRO A 71 -7.17 10.22 -24.78
CA PRO A 71 -6.27 10.99 -25.63
C PRO A 71 -5.56 12.07 -24.79
N ARG A 72 -4.24 12.18 -24.97
CA ARG A 72 -3.44 13.24 -24.33
C ARG A 72 -4.05 14.60 -24.68
N PRO A 73 -4.30 15.50 -23.71
CA PRO A 73 -4.81 16.83 -23.99
C PRO A 73 -3.83 17.61 -24.88
N PRO A 74 -4.33 18.43 -25.83
CA PRO A 74 -3.48 19.22 -26.71
C PRO A 74 -2.65 20.23 -25.92
N ILE A 75 -1.37 20.35 -26.25
CA ILE A 75 -0.48 21.37 -25.68
C ILE A 75 -0.61 22.64 -26.52
N TYR A 76 -1.12 23.72 -25.92
CA TYR A 76 -1.17 25.03 -26.56
C TYR A 76 0.13 25.80 -26.26
N GLN A 77 0.85 26.24 -27.29
CA GLN A 77 2.01 27.11 -27.13
C GLN A 77 1.54 28.49 -26.64
N VAL A 78 2.10 28.98 -25.52
CA VAL A 78 1.85 30.35 -25.05
C VAL A 78 2.72 31.31 -25.86
N SER A 79 2.29 31.68 -27.07
CA SER A 79 2.93 32.76 -27.83
C SER A 79 2.44 34.11 -27.30
N GLY A 80 3.09 34.63 -26.27
CA GLY A 80 2.69 35.88 -25.64
C GLY A 80 3.80 36.54 -24.84
N ARG A 81 4.96 36.79 -25.46
CA ARG A 81 5.97 37.68 -24.89
C ARG A 81 5.44 39.12 -25.04
N ARG A 82 4.74 39.62 -24.04
CA ARG A 82 4.41 41.06 -23.95
C ARG A 82 5.71 41.82 -23.72
N LYS A 83 5.96 42.78 -24.61
CA LYS A 83 7.01 43.80 -24.55
C LYS A 83 6.59 44.89 -23.58
#